data_AF-A0A8X6NLD9-F1
#
_entry.id   AF-A0A8X6NLD9-F1
#
_cell.length_a   1.000
_cell.length_b   1.000
_cell.length_c   1.000
_cell.angle_alpha   90.00
_cell.angle_beta   90.00
_cell.angle_gamma   90.00
#
_symmetry.space_group_name_H-M   'P 1'
#
loop_
_entity.id
_entity.type
_entity.pdbx_description
1 polymer ?
#
loop_
_entity_poly.entity_id
_entity_poly.type
_entity_poly.pdbx_seq_one_letter_code
_entity_poly.pdbx_strand_id
1 'polypeptide(L)'
;MDRIRPFVPKMFRREIFNNLHALSHPGVRASLKMVAERYVWPSMRQDVVLWARTCLQCQRAKIRSSLRLTTDQRTQFEASLFDALSKFLGTEKRHTTTYHLAANGQVERFHRQLKAARMAHGNAQWTIVLPTVLMGFRATWKEDLQATTVEMIYGAPIRLPGEFL
;
A
#
# COMPACT_ATOMS: atom_id res chain seq x y z
N MET A 1 25.67 9.82 -31.93
CA MET A 1 24.79 10.65 -32.78
C MET A 1 23.93 11.48 -31.87
N ASP A 2 24.11 12.81 -31.86
CA ASP A 2 23.25 13.71 -31.10
C ASP A 2 21.84 13.67 -31.66
N ARG A 3 20.91 13.10 -30.88
CA ARG A 3 19.49 13.11 -31.22
C ARG A 3 18.91 14.46 -30.81
N ILE A 4 18.41 15.20 -31.79
CA ILE A 4 17.59 16.39 -31.55
C ILE A 4 16.32 15.95 -30.82
N ARG A 5 16.06 16.56 -29.66
CA ARG A 5 14.87 16.29 -28.84
C ARG A 5 13.99 17.53 -28.86
N PRO A 6 12.76 17.45 -29.40
CA PRO A 6 11.85 18.58 -29.41
C PRO A 6 11.52 19.06 -28.00
N PHE A 7 11.49 20.38 -27.83
CA PHE A 7 11.05 21.02 -26.60
C PHE A 7 9.53 20.93 -26.46
N VAL A 8 9.03 20.56 -25.28
CA VAL A 8 7.60 20.35 -25.05
C VAL A 8 6.96 21.47 -24.21
N PRO A 9 5.98 22.21 -24.78
CA PRO A 9 5.16 23.18 -24.04
C PRO A 9 4.40 22.54 -22.87
N LYS A 10 4.18 23.31 -21.79
CA LYS A 10 3.63 22.80 -20.52
C LYS A 10 2.32 21.99 -20.69
N MET A 11 1.44 22.45 -21.57
CA MET A 11 0.14 21.83 -21.84
C MET A 11 0.22 20.40 -22.38
N PHE A 12 1.28 20.03 -23.12
CA PHE A 12 1.40 18.71 -23.76
C PHE A 12 2.21 17.69 -22.95
N ARG A 13 2.95 18.13 -21.92
CA ARG A 13 3.90 17.26 -21.20
C ARG A 13 3.23 16.05 -20.56
N ARG A 14 2.07 16.26 -19.93
CA ARG A 14 1.31 15.19 -19.26
C ARG A 14 0.76 14.18 -20.26
N GLU A 15 0.22 14.66 -21.38
CA GLU A 15 -0.36 13.81 -22.41
C GLU A 15 0.71 12.93 -23.07
N ILE A 16 1.86 13.52 -23.42
CA ILE A 16 3.02 12.78 -23.95
C ILE A 16 3.48 11.70 -22.96
N PHE A 17 3.59 12.04 -21.67
CA PHE A 17 3.93 11.05 -20.66
C PHE A 17 2.89 9.93 -20.60
N ASN A 18 1.59 10.25 -20.55
CA ASN A 18 0.53 9.26 -20.45
C ASN A 18 0.55 8.29 -21.64
N ASN A 19 0.68 8.81 -22.87
CA ASN A 19 0.72 8.00 -24.08
C ASN A 19 1.92 7.05 -24.12
N LEU A 20 3.11 7.49 -23.67
CA LEU A 20 4.29 6.64 -23.61
C LEU A 20 4.26 5.65 -22.44
N HIS A 21 3.84 6.11 -21.26
CA HIS A 21 3.80 5.31 -20.04
C HIS A 21 2.72 4.23 -20.10
N ALA A 22 1.56 4.52 -20.68
CA ALA A 22 0.44 3.57 -20.77
C ALA A 22 0.74 2.35 -21.67
N LEU A 23 1.77 2.41 -22.53
CA LEU A 23 2.16 1.28 -23.39
C LEU A 23 2.59 0.04 -22.58
N SER A 24 3.20 0.24 -21.42
CA SER A 24 3.77 -0.88 -20.64
C SER A 24 3.86 -0.63 -19.13
N HIS A 25 3.34 0.49 -18.63
CA HIS A 25 3.46 0.90 -17.23
C HIS A 25 4.88 0.73 -16.63
N PRO A 26 5.92 1.22 -17.32
CA PRO A 26 7.28 0.97 -16.89
C PRO A 26 7.58 1.75 -15.61
N GLY A 27 8.42 1.17 -14.73
CA GLY A 27 8.86 1.84 -13.52
C GLY A 27 9.53 3.19 -13.78
N VAL A 28 9.65 4.02 -12.74
CA VAL A 28 10.09 5.43 -12.83
C VAL A 28 11.35 5.64 -13.69
N ARG A 29 12.40 4.82 -13.50
CA ARG A 29 13.66 4.93 -14.25
C ARG A 29 13.45 4.65 -15.75
N ALA A 30 12.67 3.64 -16.08
CA ALA A 30 12.38 3.25 -17.45
C ALA A 30 11.43 4.25 -18.14
N SER A 31 10.41 4.76 -17.43
CA SER A 31 9.56 5.86 -17.90
C SER A 31 10.39 7.11 -18.25
N LEU A 32 11.32 7.50 -17.36
CA LEU A 32 12.18 8.66 -17.60
C LEU A 32 13.08 8.46 -18.81
N LYS A 33 13.68 7.29 -18.97
CA LYS A 33 14.50 6.95 -20.13
C LYS A 33 13.68 7.05 -21.42
N MET A 34 12.50 6.43 -21.46
CA MET A 34 11.63 6.39 -22.64
C MET A 34 11.19 7.78 -23.11
N VAL A 35 10.88 8.67 -22.16
CA VAL A 35 10.49 10.06 -22.44
C VAL A 35 11.72 10.89 -22.86
N ALA A 36 12.82 10.78 -22.13
CA ALA A 36 14.03 11.56 -22.37
C ALA A 36 14.77 11.19 -23.66
N GLU A 37 14.49 10.01 -24.23
CA GLU A 37 14.95 9.59 -25.56
C GLU A 37 14.28 10.34 -26.71
N ARG A 38 13.07 10.90 -26.49
CA ARG A 38 12.24 11.50 -27.54
C ARG A 38 12.01 13.01 -27.36
N TYR A 39 11.96 13.47 -26.12
CA TYR A 39 11.53 14.84 -25.79
C TYR A 39 12.46 15.51 -24.77
N VAL A 40 12.33 16.84 -24.62
CA VAL A 40 13.03 17.61 -23.57
C VAL A 40 12.12 18.72 -23.01
N TRP A 41 12.17 18.96 -21.69
CA TRP A 41 11.60 20.15 -21.05
C TRP A 41 12.19 20.36 -19.63
N PRO A 42 12.09 21.59 -19.05
CA PRO A 42 12.56 21.87 -17.70
C PRO A 42 11.80 21.07 -16.66
N SER A 43 12.50 20.52 -15.67
CA SER A 43 11.91 19.69 -14.60
C SER A 43 11.28 18.37 -15.05
N MET A 44 11.57 17.87 -16.27
CA MET A 44 11.07 16.58 -16.77
C MET A 44 11.24 15.44 -15.77
N ARG A 45 12.40 15.37 -15.09
CA ARG A 45 12.64 14.32 -14.10
C ARG A 45 11.63 14.37 -12.96
N GLN A 46 11.36 15.56 -12.42
CA GLN A 46 10.41 15.75 -11.32
C GLN A 46 9.00 15.36 -11.77
N ASP A 47 8.59 15.85 -12.94
CA ASP A 47 7.30 15.55 -13.56
C ASP A 47 7.10 14.04 -13.76
N VAL A 48 8.02 13.39 -14.48
CA VAL A 48 7.92 11.95 -14.79
C VAL A 48 7.97 11.09 -13.53
N VAL A 49 8.79 11.46 -12.54
CA VAL A 49 8.81 10.76 -11.24
C VAL A 49 7.47 10.88 -10.54
N LEU A 50 6.92 12.10 -10.45
CA LEU A 50 5.63 12.34 -9.82
C LEU A 50 4.52 11.56 -10.52
N TRP A 51 4.48 11.61 -11.85
CA TRP A 51 3.42 11.00 -12.65
C TRP A 51 3.47 9.47 -12.65
N ALA A 52 4.66 8.88 -12.76
CA ALA A 52 4.80 7.42 -12.65
C ALA A 52 4.51 6.91 -11.23
N ARG A 53 4.82 7.69 -10.18
CA ARG A 53 4.48 7.34 -8.79
C ARG A 53 2.99 7.49 -8.47
N THR A 54 2.29 8.40 -9.14
CA THR A 54 0.85 8.68 -8.95
C THR A 54 -0.04 7.93 -9.95
N CYS A 55 0.53 7.10 -10.83
CA CYS A 55 -0.24 6.30 -11.77
C CYS A 55 -1.04 5.21 -11.02
N LEU A 56 -2.38 5.27 -11.08
CA LEU A 56 -3.27 4.33 -10.41
C LEU A 56 -3.06 2.88 -10.88
N GLN A 57 -2.82 2.64 -12.18
CA GLN A 57 -2.54 1.30 -12.69
C GLN A 57 -1.24 0.74 -12.12
N CYS A 58 -0.17 1.54 -12.09
CA CYS A 58 1.09 1.15 -11.45
C CYS A 58 0.93 0.93 -9.94
N GLN A 59 0.22 1.81 -9.23
CA GLN A 59 -0.01 1.66 -7.79
C GLN A 59 -0.79 0.40 -7.46
N ARG A 60 -1.87 0.12 -8.19
CA ARG A 60 -2.68 -1.11 -8.04
C ARG A 60 -1.88 -2.37 -8.37
N ALA A 61 -1.03 -2.32 -9.40
CA ALA A 61 -0.12 -3.42 -9.72
C ALA A 61 0.96 -3.60 -8.64
N LYS A 62 1.44 -2.52 -8.02
CA LYS A 62 2.48 -2.54 -6.99
C LYS A 62 2.01 -3.11 -5.65
N ILE A 63 0.70 -3.15 -5.40
CA ILE A 63 0.14 -3.94 -4.27
C ILE A 63 0.49 -5.44 -4.41
N ARG A 64 0.85 -5.90 -5.62
CA ARG A 64 1.29 -7.28 -5.88
C ARG A 64 2.81 -7.51 -5.77
N SER A 65 3.64 -6.47 -5.61
CA SER A 65 5.09 -6.67 -5.49
C SER A 65 5.46 -7.01 -4.04
N SER A 66 5.62 -8.32 -3.79
CA SER A 66 5.94 -9.00 -2.54
C SER A 66 5.00 -8.66 -1.37
N LEU A 67 3.81 -9.26 -1.37
CA LEU A 67 3.13 -9.47 -0.11
C LEU A 67 4.03 -10.41 0.71
N ARG A 68 4.61 -9.91 1.80
CA ARG A 68 5.37 -10.74 2.73
C ARG A 68 4.45 -11.06 3.89
N LEU A 69 4.04 -12.31 4.00
CA LEU A 69 3.23 -12.77 5.12
C LEU A 69 4.15 -13.40 6.16
N THR A 70 4.17 -12.80 7.35
CA THR A 70 4.86 -13.35 8.50
C THR A 70 3.83 -14.06 9.38
N THR A 71 3.95 -15.37 9.53
CA THR A 71 3.05 -16.19 10.37
C THR A 71 3.85 -16.95 11.43
N ASP A 72 3.16 -17.37 12.49
CA ASP A 72 3.72 -18.34 13.42
C ASP A 72 3.77 -19.74 12.81
N GLN A 73 4.50 -20.65 13.47
CA GLN A 73 4.68 -22.04 13.01
C GLN A 73 3.47 -22.94 13.37
N ARG A 74 2.26 -22.37 13.48
CA ARG A 74 1.06 -23.15 13.78
C ARG A 74 0.62 -23.96 12.57
N THR A 75 0.12 -25.15 12.83
CA THR A 75 -0.32 -26.13 11.81
C THR A 75 -1.34 -25.57 10.81
N GLN A 76 -2.17 -24.61 11.22
CA GLN A 76 -3.15 -23.95 10.35
C GLN A 76 -2.51 -23.15 9.21
N PHE A 77 -1.33 -22.55 9.45
CA PHE A 77 -0.59 -21.81 8.43
C PHE A 77 0.38 -22.69 7.66
N GLU A 78 0.63 -23.93 8.11
CA GLU A 78 1.44 -24.94 7.42
C GLU A 78 0.65 -25.89 6.52
N ALA A 79 -0.68 -25.77 6.49
CA ALA A 79 -1.53 -26.61 5.66
C ALA A 79 -1.21 -26.45 4.16
N SER A 80 -1.32 -27.54 3.40
CA SER A 80 -1.09 -27.55 1.94
C SER A 80 -1.96 -26.54 1.19
N LEU A 81 -3.18 -26.29 1.66
CA LEU A 81 -4.06 -25.26 1.15
C LEU A 81 -3.46 -23.85 1.29
N PHE A 82 -2.85 -23.56 2.44
CA PHE A 82 -2.25 -22.25 2.70
C PHE A 82 -0.99 -22.03 1.87
N ASP A 83 -0.20 -23.08 1.65
CA ASP A 83 0.95 -23.05 0.73
C ASP A 83 0.52 -22.82 -0.72
N ALA A 84 -0.51 -23.54 -1.19
CA ALA A 84 -1.08 -23.34 -2.53
C ALA A 84 -1.60 -21.92 -2.74
N LEU A 85 -2.31 -21.35 -1.75
CA LEU A 85 -2.79 -19.97 -1.79
C LEU A 85 -1.65 -18.96 -1.78
N SER A 86 -0.61 -19.19 -0.96
CA SER A 86 0.56 -18.30 -0.88
C SER A 86 1.31 -18.26 -2.21
N LYS A 87 1.47 -19.41 -2.87
CA LYS A 87 2.06 -19.52 -4.21
C LYS A 87 1.20 -18.81 -5.27
N PHE A 88 -0.12 -19.02 -5.25
CA PHE A 88 -1.03 -18.35 -6.17
C PHE A 88 -1.02 -16.83 -6.04
N LEU A 89 -0.93 -16.32 -4.81
CA LEU A 89 -0.87 -14.88 -4.52
C LEU A 89 0.53 -14.27 -4.69
N GLY A 90 1.55 -15.06 -5.06
CA GLY A 90 2.94 -14.59 -5.19
C GLY A 90 3.51 -14.05 -3.88
N THR A 91 3.08 -14.62 -2.75
CA THR A 91 3.41 -14.15 -1.41
C THR A 91 4.65 -14.84 -0.87
N GLU A 92 5.60 -14.07 -0.36
CA GLU A 92 6.75 -14.61 0.36
C GLU A 92 6.32 -14.94 1.80
N LYS A 93 6.17 -16.23 2.10
CA LYS A 93 5.88 -16.70 3.46
C LYS A 93 7.17 -16.72 4.29
N ARG A 94 7.20 -16.00 5.40
CA ARG A 94 8.26 -16.09 6.42
C ARG A 94 7.67 -16.62 7.72
N HIS A 95 8.28 -17.65 8.27
CA HIS A 95 7.91 -18.15 9.59
C HIS A 95 8.65 -17.32 10.64
N THR A 96 7.96 -16.89 11.70
CA THR A 96 8.68 -16.47 12.90
C THR A 96 9.43 -17.67 13.45
N THR A 97 10.73 -17.54 13.72
CA THR A 97 11.38 -18.50 14.62
C THR A 97 10.67 -18.44 15.95
N THR A 98 10.65 -19.54 16.71
CA THR A 98 10.01 -19.66 18.02
C THR A 98 10.39 -18.55 19.02
N TYR A 99 11.45 -17.77 18.75
CA TYR A 99 11.95 -16.70 19.58
C TYR A 99 11.93 -15.28 18.96
N HIS A 100 11.46 -15.09 17.72
CA HIS A 100 11.33 -13.74 17.13
C HIS A 100 10.02 -13.04 17.53
N LEU A 101 10.01 -12.55 18.77
CA LEU A 101 8.90 -11.86 19.46
C LEU A 101 8.43 -10.56 18.80
N ALA A 102 9.21 -9.93 17.92
CA ALA A 102 8.89 -8.60 17.40
C ALA A 102 7.69 -8.60 16.42
N ALA A 103 7.67 -9.54 15.47
CA ALA A 103 6.61 -9.62 14.46
C ALA A 103 5.29 -10.14 15.05
N ASN A 104 5.36 -11.25 15.82
CA ASN A 104 4.21 -11.71 16.59
C ASN A 104 3.78 -10.68 17.64
N GLY A 105 4.73 -9.96 18.24
CA GLY A 105 4.45 -8.93 19.22
C GLY A 105 3.55 -7.81 18.70
N GLN A 106 3.65 -7.45 17.42
CA GLN A 106 2.72 -6.48 16.81
C GLN A 106 1.28 -7.02 16.75
N VAL A 107 1.11 -8.27 16.31
CA VAL A 107 -0.19 -8.95 16.26
C VAL A 107 -0.75 -9.15 17.67
N GLU A 108 0.07 -9.54 18.63
CA GLU A 108 -0.32 -9.73 20.03
C GLU A 108 -0.70 -8.41 20.71
N ARG A 109 0.03 -7.32 20.44
CA ARG A 109 -0.36 -5.96 20.89
C ARG A 109 -1.71 -5.57 20.32
N PHE A 110 -1.93 -5.80 19.03
CA PHE A 110 -3.23 -5.54 18.39
C PHE A 110 -4.34 -6.40 19.00
N HIS A 111 -4.11 -7.70 19.23
CA HIS A 111 -5.06 -8.58 19.88
C HIS A 111 -5.43 -8.11 21.30
N ARG A 112 -4.49 -7.53 22.06
CA ARG A 112 -4.79 -6.93 23.37
C ARG A 112 -5.73 -5.74 23.25
N GLN A 113 -5.50 -4.84 22.29
CA GLN A 113 -6.40 -3.72 22.02
C GLN A 113 -7.80 -4.19 21.62
N LEU A 114 -7.88 -5.20 20.73
CA LEU A 114 -9.16 -5.78 20.29
C LEU A 114 -9.93 -6.43 21.44
N LYS A 115 -9.24 -7.16 22.33
CA LYS A 115 -9.86 -7.75 23.53
C LYS A 115 -10.37 -6.68 24.49
N ALA A 116 -9.63 -5.59 24.68
CA ALA A 116 -10.07 -4.46 25.50
C ALA A 116 -11.35 -3.81 24.96
N ALA A 117 -11.40 -3.54 23.64
CA ALA A 117 -12.62 -3.03 23.01
C ALA A 117 -13.80 -3.99 23.16
N ARG A 118 -13.58 -5.30 22.99
CA ARG A 118 -14.62 -6.30 23.25
C ARG A 118 -15.12 -6.26 24.70
N MET A 119 -14.23 -6.15 25.68
CA MET A 119 -14.63 -6.05 27.10
C MET A 119 -15.49 -4.80 27.37
N ALA A 120 -15.20 -3.69 26.69
CA ALA A 120 -15.97 -2.46 26.80
C ALA A 120 -17.38 -2.54 26.18
N HIS A 121 -17.59 -3.42 25.19
CA HIS A 121 -18.87 -3.58 24.48
C HIS A 121 -19.84 -4.61 25.10
N GLY A 122 -19.48 -5.27 26.22
CA GLY A 122 -20.38 -6.16 26.97
C GLY A 122 -20.82 -7.43 26.22
N ASN A 123 -22.02 -7.94 26.55
CA ASN A 123 -22.63 -9.17 25.98
C ASN A 123 -23.26 -8.99 24.59
N ALA A 124 -23.06 -7.85 23.92
CA ALA A 124 -23.49 -7.69 22.54
C ALA A 124 -22.82 -8.74 21.64
N GLN A 125 -23.51 -9.21 20.60
CA GLN A 125 -22.94 -10.14 19.64
C GLN A 125 -21.71 -9.49 18.98
N TRP A 126 -20.53 -9.86 19.44
CA TRP A 126 -19.27 -9.16 19.13
C TRP A 126 -18.98 -9.08 17.63
N THR A 127 -19.49 -10.02 16.84
CA THR A 127 -19.35 -10.04 15.37
C THR A 127 -20.06 -8.87 14.69
N ILE A 128 -21.15 -8.36 15.26
CA ILE A 128 -21.90 -7.21 14.74
C ILE A 128 -21.17 -5.91 15.05
N VAL A 129 -20.54 -5.84 16.22
CA VAL A 129 -19.84 -4.64 16.71
C VAL A 129 -18.40 -4.56 16.16
N LEU A 130 -17.83 -5.69 15.74
CA LEU A 130 -16.45 -5.79 15.25
C LEU A 130 -16.13 -4.80 14.10
N PRO A 131 -16.96 -4.63 13.06
CA PRO A 131 -16.68 -3.65 12.00
C PRO A 131 -16.54 -2.23 12.53
N THR A 132 -17.41 -1.83 13.47
CA THR A 132 -17.39 -0.51 14.12
C THR A 132 -16.10 -0.31 14.94
N VAL A 133 -15.71 -1.32 15.72
CA VAL A 133 -14.46 -1.30 16.50
C VAL A 133 -13.24 -1.20 15.58
N LEU A 134 -13.19 -2.01 14.52
CA LEU A 134 -12.10 -1.99 13.56
C LEU A 134 -12.02 -0.65 12.81
N MET A 135 -13.15 -0.02 12.52
CA MET A 135 -13.19 1.33 11.95
C MET A 135 -12.56 2.34 12.92
N GLY A 136 -12.94 2.29 14.20
CA GLY A 136 -12.35 3.13 15.25
C GLY A 136 -10.83 2.98 15.30
N PHE A 137 -10.30 1.75 15.33
CA PHE A 137 -8.86 1.51 15.34
C PHE A 137 -8.13 2.02 14.09
N ARG A 138 -8.78 1.99 12.92
CA ARG A 138 -8.18 2.50 11.66
C ARG A 138 -8.12 4.02 11.63
N ALA A 139 -9.10 4.69 12.22
CA ALA A 139 -9.21 6.13 12.28
C ALA A 139 -8.52 6.75 13.52
N THR A 140 -8.07 5.95 14.48
CA THR A 140 -7.38 6.45 15.67
C THR A 140 -6.01 7.03 15.31
N TRP A 141 -5.75 8.25 15.78
CA TRP A 141 -4.44 8.90 15.70
C TRP A 141 -3.40 8.12 16.51
N LYS A 142 -2.24 7.87 15.90
CA LYS A 142 -1.10 7.22 16.59
C LYS A 142 0.05 8.20 16.68
N GLU A 143 0.38 8.61 17.89
CA GLU A 143 1.46 9.58 18.16
C GLU A 143 2.82 9.09 17.64
N ASP A 144 3.14 7.80 17.80
CA ASP A 144 4.39 7.19 17.30
C ASP A 144 4.56 7.33 15.78
N LEU A 145 3.45 7.34 15.04
CA LEU A 145 3.45 7.38 13.57
C LEU A 145 3.11 8.77 13.03
N GLN A 146 2.68 9.70 13.89
CA GLN A 146 2.16 11.03 13.51
C GLN A 146 1.12 10.96 12.38
N ALA A 147 0.29 9.90 12.39
CA ALA A 147 -0.71 9.63 11.37
C ALA A 147 -1.74 8.62 11.87
N THR A 148 -2.91 8.59 11.23
CA THR A 148 -3.88 7.50 11.37
C THR A 148 -3.49 6.31 10.49
N THR A 149 -3.96 5.10 10.84
CA THR A 149 -3.65 3.89 10.05
C THR A 149 -4.29 3.98 8.66
N VAL A 150 -5.45 4.61 8.53
CA VAL A 150 -6.14 4.78 7.25
C VAL A 150 -5.42 5.78 6.34
N GLU A 151 -4.88 6.87 6.87
CA GLU A 151 -4.06 7.82 6.10
C GLU A 151 -2.80 7.17 5.55
N MET A 152 -2.15 6.30 6.34
CA MET A 152 -0.97 5.59 5.88
C MET A 152 -1.24 4.62 4.72
N ILE A 153 -2.42 3.99 4.70
CA ILE A 153 -2.78 2.99 3.69
C ILE A 153 -3.33 3.66 2.43
N TYR A 154 -4.22 4.65 2.58
CA TYR A 154 -4.97 5.24 1.47
C TYR A 154 -4.50 6.65 1.10
N GLY A 155 -3.61 7.26 1.88
CA GLY A 155 -3.11 8.62 1.65
C GLY A 155 -4.08 9.73 2.04
N ALA A 156 -5.21 9.41 2.68
CA ALA A 156 -6.22 10.37 3.09
C ALA A 156 -6.97 9.90 4.35
N PRO A 157 -7.48 10.81 5.19
CA PRO A 157 -8.30 10.48 6.35
C PRO A 157 -9.66 9.92 5.92
N ILE A 158 -10.21 9.02 6.74
CA ILE A 158 -11.59 8.52 6.56
C ILE A 158 -12.56 9.41 7.33
N ARG A 159 -13.71 9.72 6.71
CA ARG A 159 -14.79 10.43 7.39
C ARG A 159 -15.53 9.46 8.30
N LEU A 160 -15.59 9.80 9.59
CA LEU A 160 -16.34 9.01 10.55
C LEU A 160 -17.82 9.44 10.58
N PRO A 161 -18.75 8.52 10.84
CA PRO A 161 -20.14 8.89 11.11
C PRO A 161 -20.21 9.86 12.29
N GLY A 162 -20.62 11.11 12.05
CA GLY A 162 -20.77 12.16 13.07
C GLY A 162 -19.67 13.24 13.10
N GLU A 163 -18.68 13.19 12.22
CA GLU A 163 -17.67 14.23 12.08
C GLU A 163 -18.25 15.44 11.34
N PHE A 164 -18.44 16.59 12.04
CA PHE A 164 -18.90 17.83 11.42
C PHE A 164 -17.74 18.58 10.73
N LEU A 165 -18.08 19.31 9.65
CA LEU A 165 -17.16 20.03 8.76
C LEU A 165 -16.35 21.13 9.46
#